data_AF-A0A3M1MTM8-F1
#
_entry.id   AF-A0A3M1MTM8-F1
#
_cell.length_a   1.000
_cell.length_b   1.000
_cell.length_c   1.000
_cell.angle_alpha   90.00
_cell.angle_beta   90.00
_cell.angle_gamma   90.00
#
_symmetry.space_group_name_H-M   'P 1'
#
loop_
_entity.id
_entity.type
_entity.pdbx_description
1 polymer ?
#
loop_
_entity_poly.entity_id
_entity_poly.type
_entity_poly.pdbx_seq_one_letter_code
_entity_poly.pdbx_strand_id
1 'polypeptide(L)'
;MRTAYIDYAMSVIVARALPDVRDGLKPVQRRVLYGMLELGLTPDKPFKKAARIVGEVLGKYHPHGDSAVYETMVRMAQPWTLRYPLVEGQGNFGSIDNDAPAAMRYTEARLAPIALTLLDDLDKDTVDFAPNFDESLQEPTVLPALLPNLLLNGASGIAVGMSTEMPPHNLEDVVRALLRLLEEPTVPDEELVDLIQGPDFPTGGLILGREGIRQMYLTGRGRLRLRGRAYIDTLPGGRHAILITEIPYRVSKAALVEQIAHLAETKKIEGIAEIRDESDREGIRVVIELKREAVPRAVLNALYLHSSLEVAYHGYWVALYKGRPKLLTLREVLSAYLEHRTQVILRRTRYELAQAEKRAHILEGLLVALDHLDAVIALIRRSQTPEEARTGLVATFNLTLTQAQAILDLRLQRLTALEREKIQQEYADLQ
;
A
#
# COMPACT_ATOMS: atom_id res chain seq x y z
N MET A 1 -33.67 -12.61 -12.52
CA MET A 1 -33.35 -11.20 -12.16
C MET A 1 -32.80 -11.06 -10.74
N ARG A 2 -33.49 -11.59 -9.69
CA ARG A 2 -32.97 -11.54 -8.30
C ARG A 2 -31.60 -12.21 -8.12
N THR A 3 -31.39 -13.42 -8.64
CA THR A 3 -30.11 -14.15 -8.53
C THR A 3 -28.97 -13.41 -9.22
N ALA A 4 -29.13 -13.05 -10.50
CA ALA A 4 -28.12 -12.28 -11.25
C ALA A 4 -27.78 -10.92 -10.62
N TYR A 5 -28.76 -10.23 -10.01
CA TYR A 5 -28.51 -9.00 -9.26
C TYR A 5 -27.69 -9.26 -7.99
N ILE A 6 -28.00 -10.32 -7.24
CA ILE A 6 -27.25 -10.69 -6.03
C ILE A 6 -25.81 -11.07 -6.38
N ASP A 7 -25.61 -11.88 -7.42
CA ASP A 7 -24.27 -12.31 -7.85
C ASP A 7 -23.40 -11.12 -8.29
N TYR A 8 -23.99 -10.21 -9.09
CA TYR A 8 -23.33 -8.98 -9.48
C TYR A 8 -23.03 -8.07 -8.27
N ALA A 9 -24.00 -7.88 -7.37
CA ALA A 9 -23.83 -7.05 -6.19
C ALA A 9 -22.71 -7.60 -5.29
N MET A 10 -22.70 -8.91 -5.02
CA MET A 10 -21.67 -9.57 -4.22
C MET A 10 -20.30 -9.46 -4.87
N SER A 11 -20.19 -9.67 -6.18
CA SER A 11 -18.94 -9.51 -6.94
C SER A 11 -18.41 -8.07 -6.83
N VAL A 12 -19.25 -7.05 -7.00
CA VAL A 12 -18.82 -5.65 -6.90
C VAL A 12 -18.41 -5.29 -5.47
N ILE A 13 -19.13 -5.76 -4.46
CA ILE A 13 -18.84 -5.48 -3.05
C ILE A 13 -17.51 -6.12 -2.63
N VAL A 14 -17.33 -7.42 -2.86
CA VAL A 14 -16.21 -8.19 -2.32
C VAL A 14 -14.98 -8.16 -3.23
N ALA A 15 -15.16 -8.14 -4.54
CA ALA A 15 -14.08 -8.33 -5.50
C ALA A 15 -13.73 -7.08 -6.33
N ARG A 16 -14.26 -5.89 -5.99
CA ARG A 16 -14.00 -4.67 -6.76
C ARG A 16 -13.92 -3.38 -5.96
N ALA A 17 -15.00 -3.00 -5.30
CA ALA A 17 -15.20 -1.61 -4.89
C ALA A 17 -14.63 -1.26 -3.52
N LEU A 18 -14.58 -2.22 -2.60
CA LEU A 18 -14.16 -2.02 -1.21
C LEU A 18 -12.73 -2.54 -0.97
N PRO A 19 -11.95 -1.88 -0.10
CA PRO A 19 -10.64 -2.38 0.31
C PRO A 19 -10.79 -3.55 1.29
N ASP A 20 -9.78 -4.42 1.36
CA ASP A 20 -9.60 -5.32 2.51
C ASP A 20 -9.06 -4.52 3.69
N VAL A 21 -9.59 -4.75 4.90
CA VAL A 21 -9.19 -4.01 6.10
C VAL A 21 -7.72 -4.21 6.48
N ARG A 22 -7.13 -5.34 6.09
CA ARG A 22 -5.80 -5.78 6.51
C ARG A 22 -4.68 -5.06 5.78
N ASP A 23 -4.78 -4.95 4.45
CA ASP A 23 -3.77 -4.29 3.61
C ASP A 23 -4.26 -2.97 3.00
N GLY A 24 -5.55 -2.65 3.13
CA GLY A 24 -6.14 -1.42 2.60
C GLY A 24 -6.32 -1.40 1.09
N LEU A 25 -6.19 -2.53 0.40
CA LEU A 25 -6.21 -2.58 -1.06
C LEU A 25 -7.50 -3.19 -1.60
N LYS A 26 -7.95 -2.61 -2.71
CA LYS A 26 -8.91 -3.26 -3.63
C LYS A 26 -8.18 -4.30 -4.48
N PRO A 27 -8.90 -5.28 -5.04
CA PRO A 27 -8.27 -6.34 -5.84
C PRO A 27 -7.42 -5.83 -7.01
N VAL A 28 -7.88 -4.81 -7.74
CA VAL A 28 -7.11 -4.23 -8.86
C VAL A 28 -5.79 -3.59 -8.38
N GLN A 29 -5.78 -2.93 -7.22
CA GLN A 29 -4.57 -2.32 -6.66
C GLN A 29 -3.58 -3.42 -6.23
N ARG A 30 -4.07 -4.44 -5.52
CA ARG A 30 -3.27 -5.59 -5.09
C ARG A 30 -2.62 -6.30 -6.28
N ARG A 31 -3.40 -6.58 -7.32
CA ARG A 31 -2.92 -7.24 -8.54
C ARG A 31 -1.90 -6.41 -9.31
N VAL A 32 -2.04 -5.08 -9.34
CA VAL A 32 -1.04 -4.19 -9.93
C VAL A 32 0.28 -4.29 -9.15
N LEU A 33 0.25 -4.16 -7.82
CA LEU A 33 1.47 -4.25 -7.01
C LEU A 33 2.13 -5.63 -7.11
N TYR A 34 1.33 -6.70 -7.05
CA TYR A 34 1.83 -8.07 -7.20
C TYR A 34 2.40 -8.34 -8.60
N GLY A 35 1.70 -7.93 -9.67
CA GLY A 35 2.22 -8.07 -11.04
C GLY A 35 3.49 -7.26 -11.28
N MET A 36 3.64 -6.10 -10.64
CA MET A 36 4.89 -5.32 -10.68
C MET A 36 6.03 -6.03 -9.94
N LEU A 37 5.75 -6.67 -8.80
CA LEU A 37 6.72 -7.50 -8.07
C LEU A 37 7.20 -8.68 -8.92
N GLU A 38 6.27 -9.42 -9.54
CA GLU A 38 6.55 -10.56 -10.42
C GLU A 38 7.39 -10.16 -11.66
N LEU A 39 7.21 -8.93 -12.16
CA LEU A 39 8.05 -8.36 -13.22
C LEU A 39 9.43 -7.88 -12.75
N GLY A 40 9.73 -8.01 -11.46
CA GLY A 40 10.95 -7.55 -10.80
C GLY A 40 11.10 -6.02 -10.83
N LEU A 41 10.01 -5.26 -10.67
CA LEU A 41 10.02 -3.79 -10.75
C LEU A 41 10.24 -3.13 -9.40
N THR A 42 11.24 -3.60 -8.67
CA THR A 42 11.65 -3.01 -7.39
C THR A 42 12.30 -1.62 -7.60
N PRO A 43 12.37 -0.77 -6.55
CA PRO A 43 12.87 0.60 -6.65
C PRO A 43 14.33 0.73 -7.12
N ASP A 44 15.13 -0.32 -6.98
CA ASP A 44 16.52 -0.38 -7.47
C ASP A 44 16.61 -0.69 -8.98
N LYS A 45 15.50 -1.03 -9.63
CA LYS A 45 15.45 -1.39 -11.05
C LYS A 45 15.00 -0.22 -11.93
N PRO A 46 15.37 -0.24 -13.23
CA PRO A 46 14.86 0.74 -14.19
C PRO A 46 13.34 0.70 -14.32
N PHE A 47 12.75 1.83 -14.68
CA PHE A 47 11.35 1.91 -15.06
C PHE A 47 11.04 0.99 -16.26
N LYS A 48 9.81 0.46 -16.32
CA LYS A 48 9.31 -0.25 -17.51
C LYS A 48 8.05 0.41 -18.04
N LYS A 49 7.84 0.32 -19.35
CA LYS A 49 6.62 0.81 -20.03
C LYS A 49 5.36 0.35 -19.31
N ALA A 50 4.47 1.31 -19.02
CA ALA A 50 3.21 1.06 -18.35
C ALA A 50 2.37 0.01 -19.10
N ALA A 51 2.38 0.04 -20.43
CA ALA A 51 1.71 -0.97 -21.26
C ALA A 51 2.16 -2.42 -20.95
N ARG A 52 3.44 -2.64 -20.63
CA ARG A 52 3.95 -3.97 -20.25
C ARG A 52 3.39 -4.41 -18.90
N ILE A 53 3.35 -3.50 -17.94
CA ILE A 53 2.82 -3.78 -16.59
C ILE A 53 1.32 -4.08 -16.67
N VAL A 54 0.57 -3.26 -17.41
CA VAL A 54 -0.87 -3.47 -17.65
C VAL A 54 -1.12 -4.81 -18.33
N GLY A 55 -0.37 -5.14 -19.39
CA GLY A 55 -0.49 -6.42 -20.08
C GLY A 55 -0.24 -7.63 -19.19
N GLU A 56 0.77 -7.55 -18.32
CA GLU A 56 1.06 -8.60 -17.34
C GLU A 56 -0.10 -8.82 -16.36
N VAL A 57 -0.60 -7.72 -15.78
CA VAL A 57 -1.69 -7.76 -14.79
C VAL A 57 -2.97 -8.29 -15.42
N LEU A 58 -3.30 -7.86 -16.64
CA LEU A 58 -4.47 -8.35 -17.37
C LEU A 58 -4.36 -9.83 -17.70
N GLY A 59 -3.23 -10.24 -18.28
CA GLY A 59 -3.03 -11.61 -18.77
C GLY A 59 -3.00 -12.64 -17.65
N LYS A 60 -2.57 -12.25 -16.44
CA LYS A 60 -2.39 -13.19 -15.32
C LYS A 60 -3.45 -13.08 -14.23
N TYR A 61 -3.93 -11.87 -13.91
CA TYR A 61 -4.64 -11.65 -12.65
C TYR A 61 -5.97 -10.87 -12.80
N HIS A 62 -6.10 -9.95 -13.76
CA HIS A 62 -7.22 -9.00 -13.81
C HIS A 62 -8.00 -9.05 -15.13
N PRO A 63 -9.07 -9.88 -15.24
CA PRO A 63 -9.81 -10.10 -16.49
C PRO A 63 -10.81 -8.97 -16.80
N HIS A 64 -10.34 -7.72 -16.83
CA HIS A 64 -11.12 -6.51 -17.09
C HIS A 64 -10.42 -5.61 -18.12
N GLY A 65 -10.94 -4.40 -18.36
CA GLY A 65 -10.34 -3.46 -19.31
C GLY A 65 -8.95 -2.98 -18.89
N ASP A 66 -8.08 -2.75 -19.87
CA ASP A 66 -6.74 -2.18 -19.70
C ASP A 66 -6.77 -0.79 -19.05
N SER A 67 -7.73 0.04 -19.43
CA SER A 67 -7.95 1.37 -18.85
C SER A 67 -8.10 1.33 -17.33
N ALA A 68 -8.86 0.38 -16.79
CA ALA A 68 -9.09 0.28 -15.35
C ALA A 68 -7.79 -0.05 -14.59
N VAL A 69 -6.93 -0.91 -15.14
CA VAL A 69 -5.63 -1.25 -14.57
C VAL A 69 -4.68 -0.06 -14.66
N TYR A 70 -4.62 0.57 -15.84
CA TYR A 70 -3.74 1.73 -16.06
C TYR A 70 -4.12 2.91 -15.18
N GLU A 71 -5.40 3.27 -15.10
CA GLU A 71 -5.89 4.36 -14.24
C GLU A 71 -5.63 4.06 -12.76
N THR A 72 -5.77 2.80 -12.34
CA THR A 72 -5.42 2.38 -10.98
C THR A 72 -3.93 2.62 -10.71
N MET A 73 -3.05 2.16 -11.61
CA MET A 73 -1.61 2.36 -11.48
C MET A 73 -1.23 3.85 -11.49
N VAL A 74 -1.85 4.65 -12.36
CA VAL A 74 -1.64 6.10 -12.43
C VAL A 74 -2.03 6.77 -11.11
N ARG A 75 -3.21 6.46 -10.56
CA ARG A 75 -3.64 7.01 -9.27
C ARG A 75 -2.70 6.63 -8.14
N MET A 76 -2.13 5.42 -8.18
CA MET A 76 -1.14 4.98 -7.19
C MET A 76 0.21 5.71 -7.29
N ALA A 77 0.46 6.43 -8.39
CA ALA A 77 1.66 7.22 -8.61
C ALA A 77 1.47 8.74 -8.37
N GLN A 78 0.23 9.20 -8.18
CA GLN A 78 -0.08 10.62 -8.05
C GLN A 78 0.05 11.09 -6.59
N PRO A 79 1.00 12.00 -6.27
CA PRO A 79 1.25 12.44 -4.90
C PRO A 79 0.15 13.34 -4.32
N TRP A 80 -0.74 13.90 -5.14
CA TRP A 80 -1.95 14.61 -4.67
C TRP A 80 -3.16 13.70 -4.45
N THR A 81 -3.07 12.43 -4.90
CA THR A 81 -4.13 11.42 -4.75
C THR A 81 -3.83 10.50 -3.56
N LEU A 82 -2.63 9.94 -3.48
CA LEU A 82 -2.19 9.13 -2.34
C LEU A 82 -1.22 9.89 -1.47
N ARG A 83 -1.42 9.81 -0.15
CA ARG A 83 -0.52 10.40 0.84
C ARG A 83 0.87 9.78 0.81
N TYR A 84 0.93 8.50 0.49
CA TYR A 84 2.14 7.71 0.28
C TYR A 84 2.00 6.92 -1.03
N PRO A 85 2.45 7.50 -2.17
CA PRO A 85 2.40 6.82 -3.47
C PRO A 85 3.05 5.44 -3.42
N LEU A 86 2.38 4.46 -4.03
CA LEU A 86 2.83 3.06 -4.07
C LEU A 86 3.55 2.73 -5.38
N VAL A 87 3.45 3.63 -6.37
CA VAL A 87 4.08 3.50 -7.68
C VAL A 87 4.89 4.76 -7.94
N GLU A 88 6.08 4.61 -8.51
CA GLU A 88 6.82 5.70 -9.12
C GLU A 88 6.56 5.71 -10.62
N GLY A 89 6.11 6.86 -11.14
CA GLY A 89 5.85 7.06 -12.56
C GLY A 89 6.89 7.95 -13.23
N GLN A 90 7.27 7.61 -14.45
CA GLN A 90 8.08 8.44 -15.34
C GLN A 90 7.28 8.83 -16.59
N GLY A 91 7.24 10.13 -16.88
CA GLY A 91 6.39 10.72 -17.92
C GLY A 91 5.21 11.48 -17.33
N ASN A 92 4.21 11.82 -18.16
CA ASN A 92 3.03 12.56 -17.72
C ASN A 92 1.99 11.60 -17.10
N PHE A 93 1.86 11.64 -15.78
CA PHE A 93 0.88 10.88 -14.98
C PHE A 93 -0.36 11.72 -14.61
N GLY A 94 -0.60 12.82 -15.33
CA GLY A 94 -1.66 13.78 -15.06
C GLY A 94 -1.20 14.89 -14.13
N SER A 95 -2.13 15.74 -13.72
CA SER A 95 -1.88 16.87 -12.84
C SER A 95 -2.99 17.03 -11.79
N ILE A 96 -2.76 17.89 -10.79
CA ILE A 96 -3.79 18.31 -9.84
C ILE A 96 -4.92 19.12 -10.49
N ASP A 97 -4.70 19.61 -11.72
CA ASP A 97 -5.71 20.33 -12.50
C ASP A 97 -6.74 19.40 -13.16
N ASN A 98 -6.62 18.08 -12.94
CA ASN A 98 -7.36 17.00 -13.64
C ASN A 98 -6.96 16.82 -15.10
N ASP A 99 -5.75 17.21 -15.50
CA ASP A 99 -5.22 16.81 -16.80
C ASP A 99 -5.08 15.29 -16.85
N ALA A 100 -5.55 14.69 -17.95
CA ALA A 100 -5.45 13.26 -18.15
C ALA A 100 -3.97 12.83 -18.22
N PRO A 101 -3.61 11.64 -17.69
CA PRO A 101 -2.30 11.08 -17.91
C PRO A 101 -2.06 10.82 -19.40
N ALA A 102 -0.81 10.84 -19.82
CA ALA A 102 -0.47 10.33 -21.15
C ALA A 102 -0.86 8.85 -21.26
N ALA A 103 -1.10 8.36 -22.48
CA ALA A 103 -1.42 6.95 -22.69
C ALA A 103 -0.28 6.03 -22.21
N MET A 104 -0.62 4.80 -21.78
CA MET A 104 0.32 3.81 -21.22
C MET A 104 1.50 3.41 -22.11
N ARG A 105 1.47 3.77 -23.40
CA ARG A 105 2.60 3.62 -24.33
C ARG A 105 3.72 4.64 -24.12
N TYR A 106 3.41 5.78 -23.50
CA TYR A 106 4.34 6.88 -23.27
C TYR A 106 4.91 6.90 -21.85
N THR A 107 4.15 6.39 -20.89
CA THR A 107 4.54 6.37 -19.47
C THR A 107 5.30 5.10 -19.11
N GLU A 108 6.13 5.20 -18.08
CA GLU A 108 6.85 4.10 -17.47
C GLU A 108 6.63 4.11 -15.96
N ALA A 109 6.73 2.95 -15.31
CA ALA A 109 6.51 2.83 -13.87
C ALA A 109 7.37 1.75 -13.23
N ARG A 110 7.54 1.85 -11.91
CA ARG A 110 8.10 0.84 -11.00
C ARG A 110 7.50 0.99 -9.60
N LEU A 111 7.73 0.05 -8.71
CA LEU A 111 7.26 0.13 -7.33
C LEU A 111 7.94 1.30 -6.61
N ALA A 112 7.18 2.07 -5.85
CA ALA A 112 7.77 3.04 -4.91
C ALA A 112 8.41 2.30 -3.73
N PRO A 113 9.46 2.85 -3.09
CA PRO A 113 10.11 2.23 -1.93
C PRO A 113 9.14 1.78 -0.83
N ILE A 114 8.13 2.60 -0.51
CA ILE A 114 7.15 2.26 0.53
C ILE A 114 6.28 1.06 0.14
N ALA A 115 6.07 0.80 -1.14
CA ALA A 115 5.27 -0.34 -1.59
C ALA A 115 5.93 -1.69 -1.27
N LEU A 116 7.25 -1.73 -1.09
CA LEU A 116 7.91 -2.94 -0.61
C LEU A 116 7.43 -3.33 0.79
N THR A 117 7.06 -2.37 1.65
CA THR A 117 6.49 -2.68 2.96
C THR A 117 5.15 -3.40 2.86
N LEU A 118 4.43 -3.27 1.74
CA LEU A 118 3.23 -4.07 1.49
C LEU A 118 3.56 -5.51 1.08
N LEU A 119 4.65 -5.69 0.33
CA LEU A 119 4.98 -6.90 -0.43
C LEU A 119 6.03 -7.80 0.25
N ASP A 120 6.72 -7.30 1.28
CA ASP A 120 7.81 -8.01 1.94
C ASP A 120 7.34 -9.32 2.60
N ASP A 121 8.21 -10.33 2.62
CA ASP A 121 7.97 -11.70 3.11
C ASP A 121 6.85 -12.48 2.37
N LEU A 122 6.41 -12.05 1.19
CA LEU A 122 5.35 -12.74 0.43
C LEU A 122 5.75 -14.17 -0.01
N ASP A 123 7.04 -14.42 -0.20
CA ASP A 123 7.66 -15.70 -0.58
C ASP A 123 7.80 -16.69 0.60
N LYS A 124 7.49 -16.26 1.82
CA LYS A 124 7.65 -17.03 3.07
C LYS A 124 6.33 -17.58 3.62
N ASP A 125 5.38 -17.90 2.74
CA ASP A 125 4.07 -18.45 3.10
C ASP A 125 3.34 -17.60 4.17
N THR A 126 3.42 -16.26 4.06
CA THR A 126 2.89 -15.33 5.07
C THR A 126 1.41 -15.00 4.90
N VAL A 127 0.86 -15.25 3.72
CA VAL A 127 -0.53 -14.95 3.35
C VAL A 127 -1.10 -16.07 2.48
N ASP A 128 -2.43 -16.15 2.43
CA ASP A 128 -3.10 -17.13 1.59
C ASP A 128 -3.12 -16.68 0.13
N PHE A 129 -2.82 -17.64 -0.75
CA PHE A 129 -2.98 -17.52 -2.18
C PHE A 129 -4.27 -18.21 -2.63
N ALA A 130 -4.84 -17.73 -3.72
CA ALA A 130 -5.95 -18.36 -4.40
C ALA A 130 -5.63 -18.53 -5.90
N PRO A 131 -6.23 -19.51 -6.57
CA PRO A 131 -6.15 -19.60 -8.02
C PRO A 131 -6.61 -18.29 -8.68
N ASN A 132 -5.92 -17.90 -9.75
CA ASN A 132 -6.34 -16.79 -10.59
C ASN A 132 -7.61 -17.16 -11.39
N PHE A 133 -8.08 -16.25 -12.25
CA PHE A 133 -9.36 -16.40 -12.94
C PHE A 133 -9.45 -17.59 -13.92
N ASP A 134 -8.32 -18.13 -14.39
CA ASP A 134 -8.26 -19.31 -15.27
C ASP A 134 -7.61 -20.53 -14.60
N GLU A 135 -7.38 -20.46 -13.28
CA GLU A 135 -6.79 -21.50 -12.43
C GLU A 135 -5.37 -21.95 -12.84
N SER A 136 -4.70 -21.24 -13.76
CA SER A 136 -3.35 -21.56 -14.23
C SER A 136 -2.24 -21.03 -13.31
N LEU A 137 -2.54 -20.00 -12.51
CA LEU A 137 -1.61 -19.32 -11.61
C LEU A 137 -2.24 -19.10 -10.23
N GLN A 138 -1.40 -18.68 -9.29
CA GLN A 138 -1.82 -18.28 -7.94
C GLN A 138 -1.65 -16.76 -7.78
N GLU A 139 -2.55 -16.13 -7.02
CA GLU A 139 -2.48 -14.73 -6.61
C GLU A 139 -2.76 -14.56 -5.10
N PRO A 140 -2.12 -13.58 -4.43
CA PRO A 140 -2.35 -13.37 -3.02
C PRO A 140 -3.74 -12.76 -2.76
N THR A 141 -4.45 -13.31 -1.77
CA THR A 141 -5.76 -12.79 -1.36
C THR A 141 -5.67 -11.48 -0.57
N VAL A 142 -4.54 -11.29 0.12
CA VAL A 142 -4.15 -10.12 0.91
C VAL A 142 -2.63 -9.98 0.85
N LEU A 143 -2.08 -8.78 1.06
CA LEU A 143 -0.63 -8.60 1.17
C LEU A 143 -0.13 -8.62 2.63
N PRO A 144 1.15 -8.95 2.88
CA PRO A 144 1.78 -8.92 4.20
C PRO A 144 1.59 -7.59 4.95
N ALA A 145 1.67 -6.46 4.25
CA ALA A 145 1.31 -5.14 4.77
C ALA A 145 2.02 -4.74 6.08
N LEU A 146 3.36 -4.69 6.07
CA LEU A 146 4.18 -4.23 7.20
C LEU A 146 3.78 -2.83 7.72
N LEU A 147 3.23 -1.96 6.86
CA LEU A 147 2.64 -0.69 7.26
C LEU A 147 1.10 -0.70 7.14
N PRO A 148 0.37 0.06 7.99
CA PRO A 148 -1.10 0.09 8.04
C PRO A 148 -1.75 0.89 6.90
N ASN A 149 -1.53 0.44 5.67
CA ASN A 149 -1.83 1.18 4.44
C ASN A 149 -3.28 1.69 4.31
N LEU A 150 -4.28 0.98 4.85
CA LEU A 150 -5.67 1.45 4.80
C LEU A 150 -5.84 2.84 5.42
N LEU A 151 -5.23 3.10 6.58
CA LEU A 151 -5.29 4.41 7.22
C LEU A 151 -4.33 5.39 6.58
N LEU A 152 -3.12 4.94 6.20
CA LEU A 152 -2.11 5.81 5.62
C LEU A 152 -2.57 6.45 4.30
N ASN A 153 -3.11 5.65 3.40
CA ASN A 153 -3.52 6.11 2.08
C ASN A 153 -5.02 6.34 1.93
N GLY A 154 -5.81 5.87 2.90
CA GLY A 154 -7.26 5.90 2.80
C GLY A 154 -7.78 4.96 1.72
N ALA A 155 -9.07 5.05 1.46
CA ALA A 155 -9.74 4.29 0.42
C ALA A 155 -11.02 5.00 -0.01
N SER A 156 -11.37 4.90 -1.28
CA SER A 156 -12.69 5.34 -1.73
C SER A 156 -13.25 4.44 -2.79
N GLY A 157 -14.53 4.15 -2.73
CA GLY A 157 -15.20 3.28 -3.67
C GLY A 157 -16.71 3.33 -3.56
N ILE A 158 -17.37 3.10 -4.68
CA ILE A 158 -18.83 3.01 -4.76
C ILE A 158 -19.14 1.56 -5.13
N ALA A 159 -19.82 0.85 -4.23
CA ALA A 159 -20.29 -0.51 -4.45
C ALA A 159 -21.80 -0.51 -4.69
N VAL A 160 -22.42 -1.69 -4.74
CA VAL A 160 -23.88 -1.81 -4.84
C VAL A 160 -24.49 -1.65 -3.44
N GLY A 161 -25.25 -0.58 -3.23
CA GLY A 161 -25.96 -0.30 -1.98
C GLY A 161 -25.09 0.24 -0.84
N MET A 162 -23.80 0.48 -1.08
CA MET A 162 -22.86 1.05 -0.10
C MET A 162 -21.71 1.76 -0.79
N SER A 163 -21.00 2.60 -0.06
CA SER A 163 -19.75 3.23 -0.48
C SER A 163 -18.71 3.10 0.62
N THR A 164 -17.49 3.51 0.33
CA THR A 164 -16.44 3.75 1.31
C THR A 164 -15.74 5.05 0.96
N GLU A 165 -15.39 5.82 1.97
CA GLU A 165 -14.67 7.08 1.88
C GLU A 165 -13.85 7.24 3.17
N MET A 166 -12.61 6.78 3.12
CA MET A 166 -11.65 6.79 4.22
C MET A 166 -10.53 7.76 3.85
N PRO A 167 -10.27 8.80 4.66
CA PRO A 167 -9.23 9.75 4.35
C PRO A 167 -7.84 9.19 4.74
N PRO A 168 -6.76 9.72 4.14
CA PRO A 168 -5.39 9.37 4.52
C PRO A 168 -5.00 9.95 5.88
N HIS A 169 -3.98 9.35 6.51
CA HIS A 169 -3.48 9.72 7.83
C HIS A 169 -1.96 9.73 7.85
N ASN A 170 -1.41 10.45 8.83
CA ASN A 170 0.03 10.51 9.05
C ASN A 170 0.57 9.17 9.61
N LEU A 171 1.69 8.70 9.07
CA LEU A 171 2.35 7.46 9.49
C LEU A 171 2.70 7.45 10.98
N GLU A 172 3.24 8.54 11.51
CA GLU A 172 3.70 8.60 12.90
C GLU A 172 2.52 8.46 13.87
N ASP A 173 1.44 9.20 13.62
CA ASP A 173 0.22 9.16 14.42
C ASP A 173 -0.41 7.75 14.42
N VAL A 174 -0.51 7.12 13.25
CA VAL A 174 -1.09 5.77 13.13
C VAL A 174 -0.21 4.74 13.85
N VAL A 175 1.13 4.81 13.68
CA VAL A 175 2.05 3.90 14.38
C VAL A 175 1.99 4.09 15.89
N ARG A 176 1.90 5.34 16.38
CA ARG A 176 1.75 5.63 17.80
C ARG A 176 0.48 5.01 18.38
N ALA A 177 -0.64 5.12 17.67
CA ALA A 177 -1.90 4.49 18.08
C ALA A 177 -1.82 2.95 18.07
N LEU A 178 -1.14 2.35 17.09
CA LEU A 178 -0.91 0.90 17.03
C LEU A 178 -0.07 0.40 18.21
N LEU A 179 1.04 1.08 18.51
CA LEU A 179 1.90 0.74 19.66
C LEU A 179 1.13 0.85 20.97
N ARG A 180 0.36 1.92 21.16
CA ARG A 180 -0.48 2.10 22.34
C ARG A 180 -1.50 0.97 22.52
N LEU A 181 -2.13 0.54 21.42
CA LEU A 181 -3.12 -0.54 21.42
C LEU A 181 -2.48 -1.92 21.66
N LEU A 182 -1.23 -2.12 21.22
CA LEU A 182 -0.45 -3.32 21.54
C LEU A 182 -0.07 -3.39 23.02
N GLU A 183 0.33 -2.26 23.60
CA GLU A 183 0.71 -2.17 25.02
C GLU A 183 -0.46 -2.43 25.96
N GLU A 184 -1.65 -1.89 25.65
CA GLU A 184 -2.87 -2.18 26.40
C GLU A 184 -4.08 -2.26 25.44
N PRO A 185 -4.52 -3.48 25.10
CA PRO A 185 -5.66 -3.71 24.21
C PRO A 185 -6.99 -3.13 24.67
N THR A 186 -7.10 -2.81 25.96
CA THR A 186 -8.28 -2.23 26.63
C THR A 186 -8.24 -0.71 26.74
N VAL A 187 -7.22 -0.04 26.18
CA VAL A 187 -7.12 1.43 26.13
C VAL A 187 -8.47 2.04 25.73
N PRO A 188 -8.94 3.14 26.34
CA PRO A 188 -10.18 3.79 25.93
C PRO A 188 -10.12 4.30 24.49
N ASP A 189 -11.25 4.27 23.77
CA ASP A 189 -11.32 4.77 22.38
C ASP A 189 -10.93 6.25 22.27
N GLU A 190 -11.28 7.07 23.27
CA GLU A 190 -10.93 8.50 23.31
C GLU A 190 -9.42 8.73 23.27
N GLU A 191 -8.64 7.87 23.95
CA GLU A 191 -7.18 7.99 23.94
C GLU A 191 -6.62 7.68 22.54
N LEU A 192 -7.19 6.70 21.83
CA LEU A 192 -6.82 6.43 20.43
C LEU A 192 -7.18 7.61 19.51
N VAL A 193 -8.31 8.27 19.77
CA VAL A 193 -8.72 9.48 19.04
C VAL A 193 -7.74 10.63 19.27
N ASP A 194 -7.19 10.77 20.47
CA ASP A 194 -6.23 11.84 20.77
C ASP A 194 -4.84 11.58 20.19
N LEU A 195 -4.46 10.31 20.01
CA LEU A 195 -3.18 9.92 19.41
C LEU A 195 -3.10 10.16 17.90
N ILE A 196 -4.24 10.11 17.21
CA ILE A 196 -4.34 10.44 15.78
C ILE A 196 -5.02 11.79 15.64
N GLN A 197 -4.26 12.85 15.39
CA GLN A 197 -4.79 14.22 15.43
C GLN A 197 -5.92 14.46 14.43
N GLY A 198 -5.89 13.71 13.34
CA GLY A 198 -6.88 13.75 12.27
C GLY A 198 -6.31 13.16 10.98
N PRO A 199 -7.10 13.24 9.90
CA PRO A 199 -6.58 13.00 8.56
C PRO A 199 -5.43 13.92 8.17
N ASP A 200 -4.49 13.38 7.38
CA ASP A 200 -3.34 14.10 6.81
C ASP A 200 -3.42 14.00 5.28
N PHE A 201 -4.04 14.99 4.65
CA PHE A 201 -4.30 14.96 3.21
C PHE A 201 -3.04 15.32 2.41
N PRO A 202 -2.76 14.63 1.29
CA PRO A 202 -1.60 14.92 0.44
C PRO A 202 -1.58 16.33 -0.16
N THR A 203 -2.74 16.99 -0.21
CA THR A 203 -2.92 18.35 -0.72
C THR A 203 -2.75 19.42 0.35
N GLY A 204 -2.51 19.01 1.60
CA GLY A 204 -2.48 19.89 2.76
C GLY A 204 -3.88 20.43 3.11
N GLY A 205 -3.94 21.73 3.33
CA GLY A 205 -5.13 22.46 3.76
C GLY A 205 -5.30 22.47 5.27
N LEU A 206 -6.51 22.78 5.68
CA LEU A 206 -6.93 22.93 7.07
C LEU A 206 -8.21 22.13 7.32
N ILE A 207 -8.26 21.39 8.41
CA ILE A 207 -9.50 20.78 8.91
C ILE A 207 -10.07 21.69 10.00
N LEU A 208 -11.31 22.15 9.83
CA LEU A 208 -11.95 23.05 10.78
C LEU A 208 -12.75 22.25 11.82
N GLY A 209 -12.26 22.26 13.06
CA GLY A 209 -12.89 21.59 14.20
C GLY A 209 -12.52 20.11 14.32
N ARG A 210 -12.67 19.56 15.53
CA ARG A 210 -12.30 18.17 15.86
C ARG A 210 -13.48 17.22 16.02
N GLU A 211 -14.70 17.74 16.19
CA GLU A 211 -15.88 16.91 16.43
C GLU A 211 -16.16 15.92 15.28
N GLY A 212 -16.01 16.38 14.04
CA GLY A 212 -16.17 15.50 12.87
C GLY A 212 -15.13 14.39 12.80
N ILE A 213 -13.90 14.64 13.26
CA ILE A 213 -12.82 13.66 13.35
C ILE A 213 -13.18 12.62 14.41
N ARG A 214 -13.54 13.08 15.61
CA ARG A 214 -13.94 12.23 16.72
C ARG A 214 -15.11 11.32 16.35
N GLN A 215 -16.18 11.86 15.75
CA GLN A 215 -17.31 11.05 15.29
C GLN A 215 -16.89 10.00 14.26
N MET A 216 -16.03 10.38 13.30
CA MET A 216 -15.52 9.47 12.29
C MET A 216 -14.76 8.30 12.92
N TYR A 217 -13.91 8.56 13.91
CA TYR A 217 -13.14 7.51 14.58
C TYR A 217 -13.98 6.63 15.48
N LEU A 218 -14.94 7.18 16.21
CA LEU A 218 -15.78 6.41 17.14
C LEU A 218 -16.89 5.62 16.45
N THR A 219 -17.32 6.02 15.24
CA THR A 219 -18.50 5.43 14.58
C THR A 219 -18.25 4.95 13.16
N GLY A 220 -17.09 5.27 12.58
CA GLY A 220 -16.81 5.09 11.16
C GLY A 220 -17.49 6.10 10.24
N ARG A 221 -18.20 7.10 10.78
CA ARG A 221 -18.92 8.14 10.02
C ARG A 221 -18.63 9.52 10.58
N GLY A 222 -18.30 10.47 9.72
CA GLY A 222 -18.09 11.84 10.16
C GLY A 222 -18.07 12.84 9.01
N ARG A 223 -18.31 14.10 9.34
CA ARG A 223 -18.26 15.21 8.39
C ARG A 223 -17.16 16.18 8.80
N LEU A 224 -16.20 16.38 7.91
CA LEU A 224 -15.11 17.33 8.07
C LEU A 224 -15.35 18.56 7.20
N ARG A 225 -14.89 19.72 7.66
CA ARG A 225 -14.80 20.93 6.84
C ARG A 225 -13.35 21.11 6.45
N LEU A 226 -13.06 20.95 5.16
CA LEU A 226 -11.73 21.11 4.59
C LEU A 226 -11.63 22.50 3.97
N ARG A 227 -10.62 23.26 4.38
CA ARG A 227 -10.39 24.63 3.91
C ARG A 227 -9.00 24.73 3.29
N GLY A 228 -8.90 25.34 2.11
CA GLY A 228 -7.62 25.67 1.49
C GLY A 228 -6.86 26.74 2.26
N ARG A 229 -5.54 26.64 2.24
CA ARG A 229 -4.65 27.60 2.90
C ARG A 229 -4.50 28.82 2.02
N ALA A 230 -4.89 29.99 2.57
CA ALA A 230 -4.77 31.25 1.86
C ALA A 230 -4.32 32.38 2.79
N TYR A 231 -3.53 33.30 2.24
CA TYR A 231 -2.94 34.42 2.94
C TYR A 231 -3.30 35.73 2.25
N ILE A 232 -3.38 36.81 3.01
CA ILE A 232 -3.54 38.16 2.45
C ILE A 232 -2.15 38.78 2.41
N ASP A 233 -1.75 39.25 1.24
CA ASP A 233 -0.46 39.90 1.01
C ASP A 233 -0.65 41.28 0.37
N THR A 234 0.40 42.10 0.37
CA THR A 234 0.43 43.43 -0.27
C THR A 234 1.41 43.43 -1.41
N LEU A 235 0.90 43.58 -2.63
CA LEU A 235 1.70 43.60 -3.86
C LEU A 235 2.49 44.92 -4.01
N PRO A 236 3.59 44.90 -4.80
CA PRO A 236 4.25 46.12 -5.25
C PRO A 236 3.24 47.08 -5.90
N GLY A 237 3.17 48.32 -5.41
CA GLY A 237 2.15 49.30 -5.82
C GLY A 237 0.95 49.45 -4.87
N GLY A 238 0.98 48.75 -3.71
CA GLY A 238 0.08 49.00 -2.58
C GLY A 238 -1.30 48.34 -2.69
N ARG A 239 -1.52 47.47 -3.68
CA ARG A 239 -2.75 46.67 -3.78
C ARG A 239 -2.64 45.40 -2.94
N HIS A 240 -3.76 44.96 -2.38
CA HIS A 240 -3.81 43.68 -1.67
C HIS A 240 -4.07 42.51 -2.64
N ALA A 241 -3.56 41.34 -2.29
CA ALA A 241 -3.84 40.09 -2.96
C ALA A 241 -4.17 38.98 -1.97
N ILE A 242 -4.97 38.00 -2.39
CA ILE A 242 -5.17 36.74 -1.70
C ILE A 242 -4.32 35.69 -2.41
N LEU A 243 -3.43 35.04 -1.67
CA LEU A 243 -2.52 34.00 -2.14
C LEU A 243 -3.02 32.65 -1.63
N ILE A 244 -3.48 31.77 -2.51
CA ILE A 244 -3.85 30.39 -2.17
C ILE A 244 -2.64 29.49 -2.41
N THR A 245 -2.22 28.76 -1.38
CA THR A 245 -1.03 27.89 -1.40
C THR A 245 -1.35 26.40 -1.24
N GLU A 246 -2.53 26.07 -0.71
CA GLU A 246 -3.02 24.70 -0.58
C GLU A 246 -4.52 24.68 -0.84
N ILE A 247 -5.02 23.61 -1.46
CA ILE A 247 -6.45 23.44 -1.78
C ILE A 247 -7.01 22.21 -1.06
N PRO A 248 -8.33 22.14 -0.82
CA PRO A 248 -8.92 20.95 -0.22
C PRO A 248 -8.72 19.69 -1.06
N TYR A 249 -8.64 18.54 -0.39
CA TYR A 249 -8.51 17.24 -1.04
C TYR A 249 -9.64 16.97 -2.05
N ARG A 250 -9.29 16.44 -3.22
CA ARG A 250 -10.17 16.19 -4.38
C ARG A 250 -10.76 17.42 -5.08
N VAL A 251 -10.27 18.61 -4.78
CA VAL A 251 -10.57 19.81 -5.56
C VAL A 251 -9.55 19.92 -6.69
N SER A 252 -10.02 20.18 -7.91
CA SER A 252 -9.11 20.57 -9.01
C SER A 252 -8.80 22.04 -8.91
N LYS A 253 -7.51 22.39 -9.02
CA LYS A 253 -7.06 23.78 -8.98
C LYS A 253 -7.63 24.57 -10.16
N ALA A 254 -7.53 24.07 -11.39
CA ALA A 254 -8.14 24.69 -12.57
C ALA A 254 -9.66 24.93 -12.39
N ALA A 255 -10.40 23.94 -11.89
CA ALA A 255 -11.84 24.09 -11.66
C ALA A 255 -12.15 25.13 -10.56
N LEU A 256 -11.33 25.19 -9.51
CA LEU A 256 -11.44 26.22 -8.47
C LEU A 256 -11.20 27.62 -9.04
N VAL A 257 -10.17 27.79 -9.87
CA VAL A 257 -9.83 29.07 -10.51
C VAL A 257 -10.96 29.53 -11.44
N GLU A 258 -11.45 28.62 -12.30
CA GLU A 258 -12.59 28.89 -13.19
C GLU A 258 -13.85 29.28 -12.40
N GLN A 259 -14.13 28.57 -11.30
CA GLN A 259 -15.25 28.89 -10.43
C GLN A 259 -15.11 30.29 -9.81
N ILE A 260 -13.91 30.66 -9.33
CA ILE A 260 -13.68 31.99 -8.74
C ILE A 260 -13.83 33.08 -9.80
N ALA A 261 -13.33 32.87 -11.02
CA ALA A 261 -13.49 33.80 -12.13
C ALA A 261 -14.98 34.03 -12.45
N HIS A 262 -15.77 32.96 -12.55
CA HIS A 262 -17.20 33.04 -12.77
C HIS A 262 -17.93 33.79 -11.63
N LEU A 263 -17.54 33.55 -10.38
CA LEU A 263 -18.11 34.25 -9.22
C LEU A 263 -17.79 35.76 -9.22
N ALA A 264 -16.63 36.15 -9.74
CA ALA A 264 -16.25 37.54 -9.91
C ALA A 264 -17.04 38.22 -11.05
N GLU A 265 -17.18 37.55 -12.21
CA GLU A 265 -17.92 38.05 -13.38
C GLU A 265 -19.42 38.25 -13.06
N THR A 266 -20.02 37.29 -12.36
CA THR A 266 -21.43 37.36 -11.94
C THR A 266 -21.68 38.30 -10.76
N LYS A 267 -20.63 38.98 -10.27
CA LYS A 267 -20.65 39.87 -9.09
C LYS A 267 -21.17 39.21 -7.81
N LYS A 268 -21.10 37.88 -7.73
CA LYS A 268 -21.39 37.15 -6.48
C LYS A 268 -20.27 37.35 -5.46
N ILE A 269 -19.04 37.53 -5.93
CA ILE A 269 -17.91 38.01 -5.14
C ILE A 269 -17.40 39.30 -5.77
N GLU A 270 -17.62 40.42 -5.11
CA GLU A 270 -17.08 41.71 -5.54
C GLU A 270 -15.67 41.95 -5.00
N GLY A 271 -14.95 42.89 -5.61
CA GLY A 271 -13.62 43.31 -5.15
C GLY A 271 -12.43 42.53 -5.72
N ILE A 272 -12.66 41.52 -6.56
CA ILE A 272 -11.62 40.84 -7.34
C ILE A 272 -11.28 41.70 -8.58
N ALA A 273 -10.00 41.95 -8.81
CA ALA A 273 -9.49 42.68 -9.98
C ALA A 273 -8.95 41.72 -11.04
N GLU A 274 -8.13 40.75 -10.64
CA GLU A 274 -7.50 39.77 -11.53
C GLU A 274 -7.24 38.47 -10.78
N ILE A 275 -7.21 37.34 -11.50
CA ILE A 275 -6.84 36.03 -10.99
C ILE A 275 -5.71 35.49 -11.87
N ARG A 276 -4.61 35.06 -11.25
CA ARG A 276 -3.44 34.48 -11.92
C ARG A 276 -3.07 33.17 -11.25
N ASP A 277 -2.82 32.15 -12.06
CA ASP A 277 -2.25 30.89 -11.60
C ASP A 277 -0.74 30.91 -11.86
N GLU A 278 0.02 31.13 -10.78
CA GLU A 278 1.49 31.17 -10.76
C GLU A 278 2.06 29.85 -10.22
N SER A 279 1.28 28.76 -10.23
CA SER A 279 1.72 27.46 -9.73
C SER A 279 2.80 26.86 -10.63
N ASP A 280 3.77 26.20 -10.01
CA ASP A 280 4.88 25.54 -10.70
C ASP A 280 5.12 24.14 -10.11
N ARG A 281 6.33 23.61 -10.31
CA ARG A 281 6.71 22.29 -9.75
C ARG A 281 6.96 22.33 -8.24
N GLU A 282 7.20 23.51 -7.66
CA GLU A 282 7.51 23.69 -6.24
C GLU A 282 6.24 23.82 -5.40
N GLY A 283 5.12 24.26 -5.99
CA GLY A 283 3.84 24.21 -5.30
C GLY A 283 2.70 24.96 -5.99
N ILE A 284 1.55 24.97 -5.31
CA ILE A 284 0.38 25.73 -5.73
C ILE A 284 0.57 27.20 -5.35
N ARG A 285 0.33 28.10 -6.30
CA ARG A 285 0.31 29.54 -6.06
C ARG A 285 -0.75 30.20 -6.94
N VAL A 286 -1.96 30.34 -6.41
CA VAL A 286 -3.02 31.12 -7.09
C VAL A 286 -3.10 32.50 -6.45
N VAL A 287 -2.92 33.53 -7.27
CA VAL A 287 -2.90 34.93 -6.87
C VAL A 287 -4.21 35.60 -7.31
N ILE A 288 -4.97 36.10 -6.34
CA ILE A 288 -6.20 36.85 -6.57
C ILE A 288 -5.94 38.29 -6.18
N GLU A 289 -5.68 39.14 -7.17
CA GLU A 289 -5.46 40.57 -6.95
C GLU A 289 -6.80 41.27 -6.68
N LEU A 290 -6.81 42.17 -5.69
CA LEU A 290 -8.01 42.87 -5.27
C LEU A 290 -8.05 44.30 -5.79
N LYS A 291 -9.27 44.82 -5.96
CA LYS A 291 -9.51 46.25 -6.24
C LYS A 291 -9.08 47.09 -5.03
N ARG A 292 -8.73 48.36 -5.25
CA ARG A 292 -8.17 49.24 -4.20
C ARG A 292 -9.14 49.46 -3.04
N GLU A 293 -10.44 49.47 -3.33
CA GLU A 293 -11.54 49.67 -2.40
C GLU A 293 -12.01 48.38 -1.71
N ALA A 294 -11.52 47.22 -2.13
CA ALA A 294 -11.95 45.93 -1.60
C ALA A 294 -11.38 45.67 -0.21
N VAL A 295 -12.21 45.13 0.69
CA VAL A 295 -11.77 44.70 2.02
C VAL A 295 -11.26 43.25 1.93
N PRO A 296 -9.94 42.98 2.05
CA PRO A 296 -9.38 41.67 1.71
C PRO A 296 -9.95 40.51 2.52
N ARG A 297 -10.20 40.73 3.82
CA ARG A 297 -10.79 39.73 4.71
C ARG A 297 -12.23 39.36 4.30
N ALA A 298 -13.00 40.31 3.79
CA ALA A 298 -14.37 40.06 3.34
C ALA A 298 -14.38 39.23 2.05
N VAL A 299 -13.51 39.56 1.09
CA VAL A 299 -13.35 38.77 -0.14
C VAL A 299 -12.91 37.35 0.17
N LEU A 300 -11.92 37.17 1.06
CA LEU A 300 -11.46 35.83 1.47
C LEU A 300 -12.57 34.99 2.11
N ASN A 301 -13.38 35.59 2.99
CA ASN A 301 -14.53 34.89 3.59
C ASN A 301 -15.58 34.52 2.52
N ALA A 302 -15.81 35.40 1.55
CA ALA A 302 -16.72 35.12 0.44
C ALA A 302 -16.21 33.98 -0.46
N LEU A 303 -14.89 33.91 -0.71
CA LEU A 303 -14.27 32.77 -1.40
C LEU A 303 -14.54 31.46 -0.66
N TYR A 304 -14.28 31.41 0.65
CA TYR A 304 -14.58 30.20 1.44
C TYR A 304 -16.08 29.83 1.44
N LEU A 305 -16.98 30.82 1.38
CA LEU A 305 -18.42 30.54 1.42
C LEU A 305 -19.00 30.10 0.07
N HIS A 306 -18.43 30.57 -1.04
CA HIS A 306 -19.05 30.45 -2.36
C HIS A 306 -18.25 29.64 -3.37
N SER A 307 -16.97 29.36 -3.13
CA SER A 307 -16.13 28.52 -3.99
C SER A 307 -15.76 27.20 -3.32
N SER A 308 -15.12 26.31 -4.08
CA SER A 308 -14.54 25.06 -3.59
C SER A 308 -13.25 25.24 -2.77
N LEU A 309 -12.88 26.48 -2.42
CA LEU A 309 -11.78 26.75 -1.50
C LEU A 309 -12.10 26.28 -0.07
N GLU A 310 -13.37 26.06 0.26
CA GLU A 310 -13.79 25.27 1.41
C GLU A 310 -14.87 24.27 1.01
N VAL A 311 -14.72 23.00 1.42
CA VAL A 311 -15.64 21.92 1.08
C VAL A 311 -15.95 21.06 2.30
N ALA A 312 -17.06 20.33 2.24
CA ALA A 312 -17.36 19.28 3.19
C ALA A 312 -16.78 17.95 2.69
N TYR A 313 -16.06 17.24 3.56
CA TYR A 313 -15.63 15.87 3.33
C TYR A 313 -16.45 14.93 4.21
N HIS A 314 -17.05 13.91 3.61
CA HIS A 314 -17.92 12.96 4.29
C HIS A 314 -17.20 11.62 4.38
N GLY A 315 -16.69 11.29 5.57
CA GLY A 315 -16.04 10.02 5.85
C GLY A 315 -17.06 8.91 6.11
N TYR A 316 -16.84 7.76 5.48
CA TYR A 316 -17.64 6.55 5.64
C TYR A 316 -16.74 5.31 5.56
N TRP A 317 -16.37 4.75 6.71
CA TRP A 317 -15.31 3.76 6.84
C TRP A 317 -15.85 2.35 6.66
N VAL A 318 -16.05 1.94 5.41
CA VAL A 318 -16.42 0.56 5.09
C VAL A 318 -15.25 -0.16 4.42
N ALA A 319 -14.90 -1.31 4.97
CA ALA A 319 -13.92 -2.23 4.40
C ALA A 319 -14.41 -3.67 4.54
N LEU A 320 -13.74 -4.59 3.83
CA LEU A 320 -13.97 -6.02 3.98
C LEU A 320 -13.25 -6.49 5.25
N TYR A 321 -14.03 -6.93 6.24
CA TYR A 321 -13.54 -7.61 7.44
C TYR A 321 -14.01 -9.07 7.39
N LYS A 322 -13.07 -10.01 7.33
CA LYS A 322 -13.34 -11.46 7.18
C LYS A 322 -14.28 -11.74 5.98
N GLY A 323 -13.99 -11.08 4.85
CA GLY A 323 -14.71 -11.24 3.58
C GLY A 323 -16.08 -10.56 3.51
N ARG A 324 -16.49 -9.80 4.54
CA ARG A 324 -17.80 -9.13 4.59
C ARG A 324 -17.65 -7.62 4.72
N PRO A 325 -18.46 -6.81 4.02
CA PRO A 325 -18.45 -5.37 4.21
C PRO A 325 -18.90 -5.03 5.62
N LYS A 326 -18.11 -4.24 6.33
CA LYS A 326 -18.40 -3.78 7.68
C LYS A 326 -18.07 -2.28 7.80
N LEU A 327 -18.95 -1.53 8.45
CA LEU A 327 -18.65 -0.18 8.92
C LEU A 327 -17.75 -0.31 10.15
N LEU A 328 -16.58 0.31 10.12
CA LEU A 328 -15.53 0.11 11.10
C LEU A 328 -15.22 1.39 11.88
N THR A 329 -14.98 1.25 13.18
CA THR A 329 -14.39 2.31 14.01
C THR A 329 -12.85 2.32 13.88
N LEU A 330 -12.19 3.35 14.42
CA LEU A 330 -10.74 3.42 14.46
C LEU A 330 -10.12 2.21 15.17
N ARG A 331 -10.64 1.85 16.36
CA ARG A 331 -10.19 0.64 17.07
C ARG A 331 -10.30 -0.59 16.17
N GLU A 332 -11.45 -0.78 15.52
CA GLU A 332 -11.66 -2.00 14.73
C GLU A 332 -10.70 -2.09 13.55
N VAL A 333 -10.37 -0.97 12.90
CA VAL A 333 -9.34 -0.92 11.85
C VAL A 333 -7.97 -1.27 12.41
N LEU A 334 -7.55 -0.63 13.51
CA LEU A 334 -6.26 -0.87 14.15
C LEU A 334 -6.12 -2.33 14.63
N SER A 335 -7.14 -2.86 15.32
CA SER A 335 -7.18 -4.23 15.81
C SER A 335 -7.13 -5.26 14.67
N ALA A 336 -7.89 -5.04 13.59
CA ALA A 336 -7.86 -5.95 12.44
C ALA A 336 -6.49 -5.98 11.75
N TYR A 337 -5.82 -4.82 11.69
CA TYR A 337 -4.46 -4.72 11.19
C TYR A 337 -3.46 -5.47 12.10
N LEU A 338 -3.54 -5.30 13.43
CA LEU A 338 -2.68 -6.01 14.39
C LEU A 338 -2.92 -7.52 14.38
N GLU A 339 -4.17 -7.98 14.26
CA GLU A 339 -4.52 -9.39 14.08
C GLU A 339 -3.83 -9.96 12.84
N HIS A 340 -3.89 -9.24 11.71
CA HIS A 340 -3.21 -9.62 10.48
C HIS A 340 -1.68 -9.68 10.63
N ARG A 341 -1.06 -8.65 11.19
CA ARG A 341 0.40 -8.62 11.40
C ARG A 341 0.87 -9.75 12.31
N THR A 342 0.09 -10.09 13.33
CA THR A 342 0.39 -11.23 14.20
C THR A 342 0.40 -12.53 13.40
N GLN A 343 -0.59 -12.76 12.54
CA GLN A 343 -0.62 -13.96 11.69
C GLN A 343 0.53 -14.00 10.70
N VAL A 344 0.85 -12.88 10.05
CA VAL A 344 1.99 -12.79 9.11
C VAL A 344 3.30 -13.14 9.81
N ILE A 345 3.57 -12.57 10.99
CA ILE A 345 4.79 -12.86 11.76
C ILE A 345 4.83 -14.33 12.17
N LEU A 346 3.74 -14.89 12.71
CA LEU A 346 3.69 -16.30 13.10
C LEU A 346 3.95 -17.24 11.93
N ARG A 347 3.36 -16.96 10.76
CA ARG A 347 3.59 -17.76 9.54
C ARG A 347 5.03 -17.64 9.05
N ARG A 348 5.58 -16.43 8.99
CA ARG A 348 6.99 -16.20 8.64
C ARG A 348 7.93 -16.96 9.57
N THR A 349 7.72 -16.85 10.89
CA THR A 349 8.55 -17.55 11.88
C THR A 349 8.45 -19.06 11.74
N ARG A 350 7.27 -19.62 11.46
CA ARG A 350 7.11 -21.05 11.18
C ARG A 350 7.81 -21.47 9.89
N TYR A 351 7.73 -20.65 8.84
CA TYR A 351 8.44 -20.89 7.59
C TYR A 351 9.95 -20.91 7.81
N GLU A 352 10.49 -19.88 8.47
CA GLU A 352 11.93 -19.75 8.77
C GLU A 352 12.41 -20.90 9.68
N LEU A 353 11.63 -21.27 10.70
CA LEU A 353 11.90 -22.44 11.54
C LEU A 353 11.95 -23.72 10.70
N ALA A 354 10.96 -23.97 9.85
CA ALA A 354 10.94 -25.17 9.01
C ALA A 354 12.11 -25.24 8.01
N GLN A 355 12.59 -24.09 7.51
CA GLN A 355 13.80 -24.05 6.68
C GLN A 355 15.06 -24.31 7.51
N ALA A 356 15.16 -23.72 8.69
CA ALA A 356 16.27 -23.93 9.62
C ALA A 356 16.36 -25.39 10.07
N GLU A 357 15.24 -26.02 10.47
CA GLU A 357 15.17 -27.44 10.84
C GLU A 357 15.55 -28.36 9.67
N LYS A 358 15.06 -28.09 8.45
CA LYS A 358 15.47 -28.85 7.26
C LYS A 358 16.97 -28.72 7.00
N ARG A 359 17.54 -27.53 7.20
CA ARG A 359 18.97 -27.27 7.01
C ARG A 359 19.81 -27.98 8.07
N ALA A 360 19.43 -27.85 9.35
CA ALA A 360 20.06 -28.53 10.48
C ALA A 360 20.04 -30.05 10.28
N HIS A 361 18.90 -30.61 9.87
CA HIS A 361 18.76 -32.04 9.56
C HIS A 361 19.76 -32.53 8.51
N ILE A 362 20.00 -31.74 7.45
CA ILE A 362 21.03 -32.08 6.45
C ILE A 362 22.43 -31.98 7.04
N LEU A 363 22.73 -30.91 7.78
CA LEU A 363 24.05 -30.70 8.38
C LEU A 363 24.41 -31.82 9.37
N GLU A 364 23.46 -32.31 10.17
CA GLU A 364 23.65 -33.48 11.04
C GLU A 364 24.14 -34.70 10.27
N GLY A 365 23.49 -35.01 9.14
CA GLY A 365 23.92 -36.12 8.29
C GLY A 365 25.32 -35.91 7.71
N LEU A 366 25.65 -34.69 7.31
CA LEU A 366 26.98 -34.36 6.82
C LEU A 366 28.04 -34.47 7.92
N LEU A 367 27.73 -34.05 9.15
CA LEU A 367 28.64 -34.17 10.30
C LEU A 367 28.92 -35.65 10.61
N VAL A 368 27.88 -36.50 10.65
CA VAL A 368 28.06 -37.96 10.80
C VAL A 368 28.94 -38.53 9.68
N ALA A 369 28.73 -38.09 8.44
CA ALA A 369 29.53 -38.55 7.31
C ALA A 369 30.99 -38.11 7.40
N LEU A 370 31.25 -36.88 7.85
CA LEU A 370 32.60 -36.33 8.03
C LEU A 370 33.34 -37.00 9.20
N ASP A 371 32.63 -37.40 10.26
CA ASP A 371 33.18 -38.14 11.38
C ASP A 371 33.55 -39.59 11.01
N HIS A 372 32.86 -40.17 10.01
CA HIS A 372 33.08 -41.54 9.51
C HIS A 372 33.51 -41.61 8.05
N LEU A 373 34.29 -40.63 7.58
CA LEU A 373 34.55 -40.37 6.17
C LEU A 373 35.07 -41.60 5.39
N ASP A 374 36.06 -42.31 5.92
CA ASP A 374 36.64 -43.47 5.25
C ASP A 374 35.63 -44.60 5.06
N ALA A 375 34.76 -44.83 6.06
CA ALA A 375 33.73 -45.86 6.01
C ALA A 375 32.62 -45.49 5.02
N VAL A 376 32.22 -44.21 4.98
CA VAL A 376 31.28 -43.67 3.99
C VAL A 376 31.82 -43.84 2.57
N ILE A 377 33.07 -43.45 2.31
CA ILE A 377 33.70 -43.59 0.98
C ILE A 377 33.82 -45.07 0.59
N ALA A 378 34.23 -45.94 1.52
CA ALA A 378 34.36 -47.36 1.25
C ALA A 378 33.00 -48.01 0.91
N LEU A 379 31.93 -47.61 1.59
CA LEU A 379 30.57 -48.06 1.30
C LEU A 379 30.15 -47.62 -0.10
N ILE A 380 30.26 -46.32 -0.40
CA ILE A 380 29.86 -45.76 -1.71
C ILE A 380 30.64 -46.42 -2.86
N ARG A 381 31.95 -46.67 -2.69
CA ARG A 381 32.79 -47.33 -3.70
C ARG A 381 32.44 -48.80 -3.95
N ARG A 382 31.83 -49.48 -2.97
CA ARG A 382 31.43 -50.90 -3.09
C ARG A 382 30.04 -51.06 -3.69
N SER A 383 29.17 -50.07 -3.52
CA SER A 383 27.83 -50.06 -4.10
C SER A 383 27.89 -49.95 -5.62
N GLN A 384 27.06 -50.72 -6.32
CA GLN A 384 26.98 -50.70 -7.79
C GLN A 384 26.05 -49.61 -8.32
N THR A 385 25.15 -49.10 -7.49
CA THR A 385 24.20 -48.06 -7.87
C THR A 385 24.07 -46.97 -6.79
N PRO A 386 23.66 -45.73 -7.16
CA PRO A 386 23.37 -44.68 -6.19
C PRO A 386 22.29 -45.08 -5.16
N GLU A 387 21.30 -45.85 -5.59
CA GLU A 387 20.22 -46.35 -4.73
C GLU A 387 20.72 -47.35 -3.69
N GLU A 388 21.63 -48.25 -4.09
CA GLU A 388 22.31 -49.17 -3.17
C GLU A 388 23.18 -48.41 -2.17
N ALA A 389 23.94 -47.40 -2.63
CA ALA A 389 24.75 -46.55 -1.75
C ALA A 389 23.88 -45.79 -0.75
N ARG A 390 22.77 -45.18 -1.21
CA ARG A 390 21.83 -44.45 -0.36
C ARG A 390 21.24 -45.35 0.72
N THR A 391 20.76 -46.54 0.33
CA THR A 391 20.18 -47.52 1.25
C THR A 391 21.22 -48.02 2.26
N GLY A 392 22.46 -48.24 1.81
CA GLY A 392 23.57 -48.61 2.68
C GLY A 392 23.92 -47.53 3.70
N LEU A 393 23.95 -46.25 3.29
CA LEU A 393 24.19 -45.11 4.18
C LEU A 393 23.11 -44.98 5.26
N VAL A 394 21.83 -45.11 4.86
CA VAL A 394 20.68 -45.12 5.78
C VAL A 394 20.83 -46.22 6.82
N ALA A 395 21.07 -47.46 6.38
CA ALA A 395 21.14 -48.62 7.26
C ALA A 395 22.37 -48.60 8.20
N THR A 396 23.52 -48.17 7.70
CA THR A 396 24.80 -48.26 8.43
C THR A 396 24.99 -47.13 9.43
N PHE A 397 24.57 -45.91 9.07
CA PHE A 397 24.81 -44.70 9.88
C PHE A 397 23.53 -44.15 10.52
N ASN A 398 22.42 -44.89 10.45
CA ASN A 398 21.10 -44.49 10.97
C ASN A 398 20.64 -43.11 10.45
N LEU A 399 20.89 -42.88 9.16
CA LEU A 399 20.59 -41.62 8.48
C LEU A 399 19.21 -41.67 7.84
N THR A 400 18.59 -40.52 7.60
CA THR A 400 17.39 -40.46 6.75
C THR A 400 17.76 -40.54 5.27
N LEU A 401 16.77 -40.86 4.42
CA LEU A 401 16.96 -40.84 2.97
C LEU A 401 17.45 -39.48 2.45
N THR A 402 16.94 -38.38 3.02
CA THR A 402 17.36 -37.01 2.69
C THR A 402 18.81 -36.72 3.09
N GLN A 403 19.24 -37.16 4.27
CA GLN A 403 20.64 -37.03 4.72
C GLN A 403 21.58 -37.87 3.83
N ALA A 404 21.23 -39.14 3.59
CA ALA A 404 22.00 -40.03 2.73
C ALA A 404 22.14 -39.47 1.31
N GLN A 405 21.07 -38.90 0.75
CA GLN A 405 21.12 -38.22 -0.55
C GLN A 405 22.07 -37.02 -0.53
N ALA A 406 21.99 -36.17 0.49
CA ALA A 406 22.88 -35.01 0.62
C ALA A 406 24.36 -35.38 0.76
N ILE A 407 24.67 -36.53 1.37
CA ILE A 407 26.03 -37.08 1.43
C ILE A 407 26.51 -37.54 0.05
N LEU A 408 25.65 -38.21 -0.73
CA LEU A 408 25.99 -38.62 -2.11
C LEU A 408 26.22 -37.43 -3.03
N ASP A 409 25.51 -36.33 -2.82
CA ASP A 409 25.63 -35.09 -3.59
C ASP A 409 26.82 -34.21 -3.13
N LEU A 410 27.56 -34.64 -2.11
CA LEU A 410 28.67 -33.89 -1.54
C LEU A 410 29.86 -33.84 -2.50
N ARG A 411 30.30 -32.63 -2.83
CA ARG A 411 31.48 -32.41 -3.68
C ARG A 411 32.76 -32.65 -2.88
N LEU A 412 33.74 -33.34 -3.46
CA LEU A 412 35.02 -33.69 -2.82
C LEU A 412 35.74 -32.50 -2.13
N GLN A 413 35.60 -31.27 -2.66
CA GLN A 413 36.17 -30.07 -2.02
C GLN A 413 35.65 -29.79 -0.60
N ARG A 414 34.43 -30.24 -0.27
CA ARG A 414 33.80 -30.10 1.05
C ARG A 414 34.42 -31.02 2.12
N LEU A 415 35.33 -31.91 1.73
CA LEU A 415 36.06 -32.81 2.65
C LEU A 415 37.29 -32.16 3.28
N THR A 416 37.64 -30.93 2.90
CA THR A 416 38.77 -30.21 3.49
C THR A 416 38.47 -29.78 4.93
N ALA A 417 39.49 -29.67 5.78
CA ALA A 417 39.34 -29.33 7.20
C ALA A 417 38.57 -27.99 7.41
N LEU A 418 38.87 -26.98 6.60
CA LEU A 418 38.20 -25.68 6.63
C LEU A 418 36.69 -25.79 6.34
N GLU A 419 36.30 -26.66 5.41
CA GLU A 419 34.89 -26.85 5.06
C GLU A 419 34.13 -27.63 6.14
N ARG A 420 34.81 -28.54 6.85
CA ARG A 420 34.24 -29.19 8.04
C ARG A 420 33.95 -28.20 9.15
N GLU A 421 34.89 -27.31 9.47
CA GLU A 421 34.69 -26.26 10.48
C GLU A 421 33.51 -25.35 10.11
N LYS A 422 33.36 -24.99 8.82
CA LYS A 422 32.20 -24.21 8.35
C LYS A 422 30.88 -24.93 8.56
N ILE A 423 30.82 -26.24 8.30
CA ILE A 423 29.61 -27.05 8.51
C ILE A 423 29.26 -27.12 10.01
N GLN A 424 30.26 -27.29 10.87
CA GLN A 424 30.07 -27.29 12.33
C GLN A 424 29.58 -25.94 12.83
N GLN A 425 30.18 -24.84 12.36
CA GLN A 425 29.77 -23.49 12.72
C GLN A 425 28.35 -23.19 12.23
N GLU A 426 28.04 -23.51 10.97
CA GLU A 426 26.70 -23.33 10.40
C GLU A 426 25.64 -24.12 11.20
N TYR A 427 25.96 -25.34 11.63
CA TYR A 427 25.06 -26.12 12.46
C TYR A 427 24.87 -25.48 13.85
N ALA A 428 25.97 -25.01 14.47
CA ALA A 428 25.92 -24.35 15.76
C ALA A 428 25.12 -23.04 15.73
N ASP A 429 25.21 -22.28 14.64
CA ASP A 429 24.46 -21.02 14.45
C ASP A 429 22.94 -21.25 14.26
N LEU A 430 22.53 -22.46 13.88
CA LEU A 430 21.12 -22.83 13.69
C LEU A 430 20.45 -23.37 14.97
N GLN A 431 21.23 -23.71 16.00
CA GLN A 431 20.74 -24.14 17.32
C GLN A 431 20.50 -22.93 18.23
#